data_AF-A0A165BDX8-F1
#
_entry.id   AF-A0A165BDX8-F1
#
_cell.length_a   1.000
_cell.length_b   1.000
_cell.length_c   1.000
_cell.angle_alpha   90.00
_cell.angle_beta   90.00
_cell.angle_gamma   90.00
#
_symmetry.space_group_name_H-M   'P 1'
#
loop_
_entity.id
_entity.type
_entity.pdbx_description
1 polymer ?
#
loop_
_entity_poly.entity_id
_entity_poly.type
_entity_poly.pdbx_seq_one_letter_code
_entity_poly.pdbx_strand_id
1 'polypeptide(L)'
;MSSNDSSSQQYRSTLSRGEACLICRRRKMKCDAGRPCGSCVRSGKGEECEYEDTRYLVQIHGLQSHVVALQQRIRELESQARAGVLPTTQAFSAFMQPTSTSTPAVAPAGLASSNVQALPIQLQVAEVVHLLQSFVPHATQFGLPLASITHLQTASQTGPTPLSLAAIAVSSHFYPSHPTATTTQLFQRAQNALLSVPTPSLLEIQAHALLSSLAFIMGKELDGHRHCAAAVQVAVNQGLHALGQYRREPGERDKVETWWMVYRVDAVWSAITGVSSSAPAFSGITTAFVPSKDGQMAGLLPGLYTGPAYSFTDGETRNSMRVKAFALFLHAHELIAGYAPNRHIPQSYWRDVYSTTAALNKCLEVLPEESVSVKIVVSTALLGLHSMVNERDGSVAAVEIVAQVVKSIEESDWVLLDPAIGFCLKKVEGWMKRDAAMYPDAEDDEAQENLSAISLAVARLATIFPYVESSWSTTTRLEFSPL
;
A
#
# COMPACT_ATOMS: atom_id res chain seq x y z
N MET A 1 43.93 -46.58 54.18
CA MET A 1 43.53 -45.84 55.39
C MET A 1 43.45 -44.39 54.96
N SER A 2 42.29 -43.91 54.54
CA SER A 2 41.32 -43.21 55.41
C SER A 2 41.23 -41.79 54.81
N SER A 3 40.11 -41.13 54.58
CA SER A 3 38.71 -41.42 54.78
C SER A 3 37.99 -40.39 53.89
N ASN A 4 37.03 -40.81 53.09
CA ASN A 4 36.05 -39.89 52.54
C ASN A 4 34.72 -40.30 53.16
N ASP A 5 34.35 -39.63 54.24
CA ASP A 5 33.00 -39.74 54.78
C ASP A 5 32.66 -38.51 55.62
N SER A 6 31.61 -37.80 55.21
CA SER A 6 30.42 -37.55 56.04
C SER A 6 29.60 -36.38 55.47
N SER A 7 28.65 -36.75 54.63
CA SER A 7 27.22 -36.45 54.80
C SER A 7 26.79 -35.31 55.74
N SER A 8 25.98 -34.40 55.20
CA SER A 8 24.80 -33.77 55.85
C SER A 8 24.15 -32.88 54.78
N GLN A 9 22.88 -33.00 54.37
CA GLN A 9 21.68 -33.16 55.17
C GLN A 9 20.51 -33.64 54.31
N GLN A 10 19.73 -34.55 54.88
CA GLN A 10 18.38 -34.87 54.49
C GLN A 10 17.48 -33.62 54.57
N TYR A 11 16.77 -33.30 53.50
CA TYR A 11 15.45 -32.69 53.62
C TYR A 11 14.43 -33.75 53.17
N ARG A 12 13.57 -34.20 54.09
CA ARG A 12 12.37 -34.97 53.78
C ARG A 12 11.43 -34.04 53.02
N SER A 13 11.57 -33.95 51.70
CA SER A 13 10.58 -33.26 50.87
C SER A 13 9.51 -34.27 50.46
N THR A 14 8.31 -34.11 51.02
CA THR A 14 7.09 -34.57 50.34
C THR A 14 7.07 -33.90 48.97
N LEU A 15 7.27 -34.70 47.91
CA LEU A 15 7.14 -34.24 46.52
C LEU A 15 5.82 -33.49 46.33
N SER A 16 5.88 -32.32 45.72
CA SER A 16 4.66 -31.54 45.48
C SER A 16 3.78 -32.25 44.43
N ARG A 17 2.48 -31.95 44.45
CA ARG A 17 1.46 -32.63 43.63
C ARG A 17 1.72 -32.37 42.15
N GLY A 18 2.43 -33.28 41.49
CA GLY A 18 2.86 -33.05 40.10
C GLY A 18 4.26 -33.59 39.79
N GLU A 19 5.12 -33.71 40.80
CA GLU A 19 6.56 -33.88 40.60
C GLU A 19 7.06 -35.33 40.59
N ALA A 20 6.18 -36.31 40.80
CA ALA A 20 6.53 -37.72 40.63
C ALA A 20 6.44 -38.12 39.14
N CYS A 21 7.38 -38.93 38.66
CA CYS A 21 7.31 -39.47 37.30
C CYS A 21 6.03 -40.31 37.08
N LEU A 22 5.62 -40.44 35.82
CA LEU A 22 4.38 -41.11 35.42
C LEU A 22 4.36 -42.59 35.87
N ILE A 23 5.51 -43.27 35.83
CA ILE A 23 5.62 -44.68 36.27
C ILE A 23 5.42 -44.81 37.77
N CYS A 24 6.14 -44.02 38.59
CA CYS A 24 6.01 -44.09 40.05
C CYS A 24 4.62 -43.67 40.52
N ARG A 25 3.99 -42.70 39.83
CA ARG A 25 2.59 -42.31 40.06
C ARG A 25 1.63 -43.46 39.76
N ARG A 26 1.77 -44.12 38.60
CA ARG A 26 0.92 -45.27 38.20
C ARG A 26 1.07 -46.46 39.16
N ARG A 27 2.31 -46.71 39.62
CA ARG A 27 2.64 -47.79 40.56
C ARG A 27 2.41 -47.42 42.04
N LYS A 28 1.97 -46.19 42.33
CA LYS A 28 1.76 -45.65 43.69
C LYS A 28 2.95 -45.88 44.64
N MET A 29 4.16 -45.70 44.12
CA MET A 29 5.41 -45.94 44.86
C MET A 29 6.20 -44.65 45.03
N LYS A 30 7.12 -44.64 46.00
CA LYS A 30 7.96 -43.47 46.30
C LYS A 30 8.87 -43.14 45.11
N CYS A 31 8.72 -41.92 44.60
CA CYS A 31 9.60 -41.33 43.60
C CYS A 31 10.63 -40.44 44.31
N ASP A 32 11.83 -40.34 43.75
CA ASP A 32 12.92 -39.50 44.21
C ASP A 32 13.14 -38.26 43.29
N ALA A 33 12.27 -38.06 42.29
CA ALA A 33 12.31 -36.96 41.32
C ALA A 33 13.61 -36.80 40.50
N GLY A 34 14.59 -37.70 40.63
CA GLY A 34 15.73 -37.80 39.71
C GLY A 34 15.27 -38.04 38.28
N ARG A 35 16.02 -37.56 37.28
CA ARG A 35 15.71 -37.76 35.85
C ARG A 35 16.86 -38.56 35.19
N PRO A 36 16.71 -39.88 34.96
CA PRO A 36 15.62 -40.78 35.40
C PRO A 36 15.65 -41.06 36.91
N CYS A 37 14.53 -41.46 37.51
CA CYS A 37 14.42 -41.61 38.96
C CYS A 37 15.00 -42.96 39.42
N GLY A 38 15.61 -43.02 40.61
CA GLY A 38 16.30 -44.20 41.11
C GLY A 38 15.39 -45.42 41.30
N SER A 39 14.09 -45.21 41.52
CA SER A 39 13.10 -46.30 41.54
C SER A 39 12.86 -46.91 40.15
N CYS A 40 12.83 -46.09 39.09
CA CYS A 40 12.67 -46.57 37.71
C CYS A 40 13.93 -47.25 37.20
N VAL A 41 15.11 -46.72 37.54
CA VAL A 41 16.41 -47.31 37.18
C VAL A 41 16.55 -48.72 37.78
N ARG A 42 16.29 -48.87 39.09
CA ARG A 42 16.36 -50.20 39.76
C ARG A 42 15.35 -51.21 39.24
N SER A 43 14.26 -50.74 38.64
CA SER A 43 13.23 -51.60 38.04
C SER A 43 13.52 -51.95 36.57
N GLY A 44 14.69 -51.58 36.04
CA GLY A 44 15.04 -51.80 34.63
C GLY A 44 14.22 -50.96 33.63
N LYS A 45 13.53 -49.91 34.10
CA LYS A 45 12.66 -49.03 33.30
C LYS A 45 13.12 -47.58 33.33
N GLY A 46 14.44 -47.36 33.40
CA GLY A 46 15.03 -46.02 33.45
C GLY A 46 14.68 -45.19 32.22
N GLU A 47 14.68 -45.81 31.03
CA GLU A 47 14.43 -45.14 29.75
C GLU A 47 12.96 -44.73 29.54
N GLU A 48 12.01 -45.41 30.19
CA GLU A 48 10.58 -45.08 30.14
C GLU A 48 10.16 -44.04 31.22
N CYS A 49 11.13 -43.49 31.98
CA CYS A 49 10.86 -42.63 33.13
C CYS A 49 10.51 -41.19 32.72
N GLU A 50 9.28 -40.98 32.30
CA GLU A 50 8.78 -39.67 31.86
C GLU A 50 8.07 -38.86 32.97
N TYR A 51 8.15 -37.54 32.86
CA TYR A 51 7.50 -36.56 33.72
C TYR A 51 6.57 -35.69 32.88
N GLU A 52 5.35 -35.44 33.37
CA GLU A 52 4.37 -34.63 32.66
C GLU A 52 4.64 -33.14 32.89
N ASP A 53 4.92 -32.38 31.83
CA ASP A 53 5.23 -30.95 31.93
C ASP A 53 3.92 -30.13 32.02
N THR A 54 3.34 -30.11 33.22
CA THR A 54 2.09 -29.37 33.53
C THR A 54 2.21 -27.85 33.31
N ARG A 55 3.42 -27.32 33.07
CA ARG A 55 3.66 -25.91 32.72
C ARG A 55 3.09 -25.53 31.36
N TYR A 56 3.10 -26.44 30.39
CA TYR A 56 2.61 -26.20 29.03
C TYR A 56 1.07 -26.05 29.00
N LEU A 57 0.36 -26.84 29.80
CA LEU A 57 -1.10 -26.81 29.88
C LEU A 57 -1.64 -25.53 30.55
N VAL A 58 -0.95 -25.02 31.58
CA VAL A 58 -1.32 -23.75 32.24
C VAL A 58 -1.11 -22.56 31.29
N GLN A 59 -0.05 -22.59 30.49
CA GLN A 59 0.22 -21.55 29.50
C GLN A 59 -0.82 -21.53 28.37
N ILE A 60 -1.22 -22.71 27.86
CA ILE A 60 -2.29 -22.82 26.86
C ILE A 60 -3.60 -22.25 27.40
N HIS A 61 -4.00 -22.61 28.62
CA HIS A 61 -5.25 -22.14 29.21
C HIS A 61 -5.24 -20.63 29.49
N GLY A 62 -4.07 -20.09 29.90
CA GLY A 62 -3.88 -18.64 30.06
C GLY A 62 -3.96 -17.87 28.74
N LEU A 63 -3.38 -18.41 27.67
CA LEU A 63 -3.46 -17.83 26.33
C LEU A 63 -4.88 -17.85 25.77
N GLN A 64 -5.61 -18.97 25.94
CA GLN A 64 -7.01 -19.09 25.53
C GLN A 64 -7.90 -18.06 26.26
N SER A 65 -7.67 -17.86 27.56
CA SER A 65 -8.39 -16.84 28.35
C SER A 65 -8.11 -15.43 27.85
N HIS A 66 -6.87 -15.14 27.45
CA HIS A 66 -6.48 -13.85 26.89
C HIS A 66 -7.11 -13.57 25.53
N VAL A 67 -7.20 -14.59 24.66
CA VAL A 67 -7.84 -14.46 23.34
C VAL A 67 -9.32 -14.11 23.49
N VAL A 68 -10.03 -14.75 24.42
CA VAL A 68 -11.45 -14.44 24.68
C VAL A 68 -11.63 -13.00 25.19
N ALA A 69 -10.78 -12.55 26.11
CA ALA A 69 -10.83 -11.18 26.63
C ALA A 69 -10.55 -10.14 25.54
N LEU A 70 -9.57 -10.40 24.66
CA LEU A 70 -9.25 -9.53 23.54
C LEU A 70 -10.39 -9.49 22.50
N GLN A 71 -10.99 -10.63 22.18
CA GLN A 71 -12.15 -10.69 21.27
C GLN A 71 -13.38 -9.96 21.83
N GLN A 72 -13.56 -9.97 23.15
CA GLN A 72 -14.62 -9.20 23.79
C GLN A 72 -14.32 -7.70 23.74
N ARG A 73 -13.06 -7.31 23.96
CA ARG A 73 -12.65 -5.91 23.87
C ARG A 73 -12.78 -5.35 22.44
N ILE A 74 -12.45 -6.14 21.43
CA ILE A 74 -12.66 -5.77 20.02
C ILE A 74 -14.14 -5.48 19.76
N ARG A 75 -15.05 -6.36 20.19
CA ARG A 75 -16.50 -6.16 20.04
C ARG A 75 -17.01 -4.89 20.74
N GLU A 76 -16.50 -4.59 21.93
CA GLU A 76 -16.84 -3.35 22.63
C GLU A 76 -16.37 -2.11 21.84
N LEU A 77 -15.13 -2.12 21.34
CA LEU A 77 -14.57 -1.01 20.56
C LEU A 77 -15.30 -0.84 19.22
N GLU A 78 -15.63 -1.93 18.54
CA GLU A 78 -16.45 -1.91 17.31
C GLU A 78 -17.86 -1.35 17.58
N SER A 79 -18.45 -1.68 18.73
CA SER A 79 -19.77 -1.14 19.12
C SER A 79 -19.72 0.35 19.46
N GLN A 80 -18.63 0.82 20.08
CA GLN A 80 -18.41 2.24 20.38
C GLN A 80 -18.15 3.05 19.10
N ALA A 81 -17.40 2.48 18.14
CA ALA A 81 -17.21 3.06 16.82
C ALA A 81 -18.51 3.16 16.02
N ARG A 82 -19.44 2.20 16.17
CA ARG A 82 -20.78 2.23 15.56
C ARG A 82 -21.76 3.19 16.25
N ALA A 83 -21.61 3.42 17.56
CA ALA A 83 -22.50 4.32 18.31
C ALA A 83 -22.10 5.80 18.18
N GLY A 84 -20.87 6.10 17.79
CA GLY A 84 -20.32 7.46 17.60
C GLY A 84 -20.58 8.09 16.22
N VAL A 85 -21.69 7.77 15.54
CA VAL A 85 -22.03 8.38 14.25
C VAL A 85 -22.57 9.80 14.49
N LEU A 86 -21.67 10.78 14.50
CA LEU A 86 -22.01 12.14 14.10
C LEU A 86 -22.50 12.12 12.63
N PRO A 87 -23.38 13.04 12.21
CA PRO A 87 -23.75 13.16 10.81
C PRO A 87 -22.48 13.21 9.94
N THR A 88 -22.33 12.26 9.02
CA THR A 88 -21.11 11.98 8.24
C THR A 88 -20.55 13.22 7.54
N THR A 89 -21.40 14.21 7.22
CA THR A 89 -21.00 15.50 6.65
C THR A 89 -20.18 16.36 7.61
N GLN A 90 -20.50 16.37 8.91
CA GLN A 90 -19.78 17.18 9.91
C GLN A 90 -18.41 16.60 10.25
N ALA A 91 -18.28 15.27 10.34
CA ALA A 91 -16.99 14.60 10.57
C ALA A 91 -16.06 14.74 9.36
N PHE A 92 -16.61 14.64 8.14
CA PHE A 92 -15.89 14.84 6.88
C PHE A 92 -15.40 16.29 6.73
N SER A 93 -16.27 17.29 6.99
CA SER A 93 -15.86 18.70 6.97
C SER A 93 -14.85 19.02 8.07
N ALA A 94 -14.97 18.45 9.26
CA ALA A 94 -14.01 18.64 10.35
C ALA A 94 -12.62 18.04 10.05
N PHE A 95 -12.56 16.89 9.37
CA PHE A 95 -11.31 16.27 8.93
C PHE A 95 -10.61 17.07 7.81
N MET A 96 -11.40 17.72 6.94
CA MET A 96 -10.90 18.50 5.79
C MET A 96 -10.59 19.97 6.10
N GLN A 97 -10.84 20.44 7.33
CA GLN A 97 -10.43 21.78 7.76
C GLN A 97 -8.91 21.85 7.91
N PRO A 98 -8.26 22.95 7.48
CA PRO A 98 -6.85 23.17 7.76
C PRO A 98 -6.67 23.20 9.29
N THR A 99 -5.80 22.34 9.80
CA THR A 99 -5.44 22.31 11.23
C THR A 99 -4.72 23.61 11.59
N SER A 100 -5.46 24.65 11.94
CA SER A 100 -4.94 25.71 12.79
C SER A 100 -4.84 25.13 14.18
N THR A 101 -3.61 24.86 14.62
CA THR A 101 -3.28 24.50 16.00
C THR A 101 -3.75 25.64 16.91
N SER A 102 -4.97 25.55 17.43
CA SER A 102 -5.47 26.45 18.45
C SER A 102 -4.91 26.01 19.81
N THR A 103 -3.64 26.30 20.06
CA THR A 103 -3.18 26.50 21.44
C THR A 103 -3.85 27.76 21.99
N PRO A 104 -4.40 27.77 23.22
CA PRO A 104 -4.89 29.00 23.83
C PRO A 104 -3.68 29.91 24.14
N ALA A 105 -3.38 30.83 23.22
CA ALA A 105 -2.28 31.77 23.34
C ALA A 105 -2.74 33.03 24.08
N VAL A 106 -2.22 33.23 25.29
CA VAL A 106 -1.99 34.58 25.82
C VAL A 106 -0.85 35.17 24.97
N ALA A 107 -1.16 36.14 24.12
CA ALA A 107 -0.19 36.81 23.27
C ALA A 107 0.61 37.86 24.06
N PRO A 108 1.93 37.99 23.85
CA PRO A 108 2.57 39.28 23.81
C PRO A 108 2.60 39.78 22.35
N ALA A 109 2.17 41.03 22.17
CA ALA A 109 2.22 41.74 20.90
C ALA A 109 3.68 41.94 20.44
N GLY A 110 3.97 41.60 19.19
CA GLY A 110 5.24 41.92 18.53
C GLY A 110 5.60 40.88 17.49
N LEU A 111 5.76 41.33 16.23
CA LEU A 111 6.02 40.56 15.02
C LEU A 111 4.75 39.96 14.37
N ALA A 112 4.00 40.85 13.71
CA ALA A 112 3.06 40.47 12.66
C ALA A 112 3.83 39.70 11.57
N SER A 113 3.71 38.38 11.56
CA SER A 113 4.03 37.59 10.38
C SER A 113 2.95 37.90 9.36
N SER A 114 3.33 38.58 8.28
CA SER A 114 2.45 38.98 7.20
C SER A 114 1.73 37.77 6.61
N ASN A 115 0.50 37.51 7.04
CA ASN A 115 -0.46 36.71 6.30
C ASN A 115 -0.83 37.51 5.04
N VAL A 116 0.00 37.42 4.01
CA VAL A 116 -0.37 37.89 2.68
C VAL A 116 -1.45 36.92 2.18
N GLN A 117 -2.72 37.27 2.38
CA GLN A 117 -3.81 36.69 1.63
C GLN A 117 -3.54 36.98 0.15
N ALA A 118 -2.98 36.01 -0.57
CA ALA A 118 -2.82 36.12 -2.00
C ALA A 118 -4.20 36.30 -2.64
N LEU A 119 -4.35 37.28 -3.53
CA LEU A 119 -5.61 37.48 -4.24
C LEU A 119 -6.02 36.17 -4.95
N PRO A 120 -7.33 35.83 -4.99
CA PRO A 120 -7.79 34.65 -5.70
C PRO A 120 -7.39 34.75 -7.19
N ILE A 121 -6.72 33.74 -7.74
CA ILE A 121 -6.49 33.66 -9.18
C ILE A 121 -7.84 33.67 -9.90
N GLN A 122 -8.03 34.67 -10.75
CA GLN A 122 -9.12 34.73 -11.72
C GLN A 122 -8.58 34.22 -13.05
N LEU A 123 -8.98 33.01 -13.44
CA LEU A 123 -8.69 32.46 -14.77
C LEU A 123 -9.72 32.99 -15.76
N GLN A 124 -9.26 33.41 -16.94
CA GLN A 124 -10.14 33.74 -18.06
C GLN A 124 -10.78 32.46 -18.63
N VAL A 125 -11.93 32.59 -19.29
CA VAL A 125 -12.62 31.45 -19.92
C VAL A 125 -11.72 30.73 -20.93
N ALA A 126 -10.92 31.47 -21.70
CA ALA A 126 -9.98 30.90 -22.67
C ALA A 126 -8.88 30.07 -21.98
N GLU A 127 -8.33 30.55 -20.85
CA GLU A 127 -7.34 29.82 -20.06
C GLU A 127 -7.93 28.55 -19.46
N VAL A 128 -9.17 28.61 -18.95
CA VAL A 128 -9.90 27.44 -18.43
C VAL A 128 -10.07 26.38 -19.51
N VAL A 129 -10.52 26.76 -20.71
CA VAL A 129 -10.69 25.83 -21.83
C VAL A 129 -9.35 25.21 -22.22
N HIS A 130 -8.31 26.01 -22.34
CA HIS A 130 -6.97 25.54 -22.69
C HIS A 130 -6.44 24.53 -21.67
N LEU A 131 -6.49 24.85 -20.37
CA LEU A 131 -6.03 23.96 -19.30
C LEU A 131 -6.81 22.64 -19.25
N LEU A 132 -8.13 22.68 -19.43
CA LEU A 132 -8.96 21.47 -19.50
C LEU A 132 -8.63 20.62 -20.75
N GLN A 133 -8.33 21.24 -21.89
CA GLN A 133 -7.88 20.52 -23.09
C GLN A 133 -6.50 19.89 -22.87
N SER A 134 -5.58 20.62 -22.23
CA SER A 134 -4.25 20.11 -21.87
C SER A 134 -4.32 18.97 -20.84
N PHE A 135 -5.39 18.86 -20.04
CA PHE A 135 -5.58 17.76 -19.10
C PHE A 135 -5.97 16.44 -19.77
N VAL A 136 -6.60 16.46 -20.96
CA VAL A 136 -7.16 15.25 -21.59
C VAL A 136 -6.14 14.11 -21.75
N PRO A 137 -4.90 14.34 -22.22
CA PRO A 137 -3.87 13.31 -22.29
C PRO A 137 -3.54 12.68 -20.92
N HIS A 138 -3.59 13.48 -19.85
CA HIS A 138 -3.34 13.05 -18.47
C HIS A 138 -4.53 12.32 -17.84
N ALA A 139 -5.74 12.39 -18.40
CA ALA A 139 -6.90 11.77 -17.78
C ALA A 139 -6.73 10.26 -17.55
N THR A 140 -6.06 9.56 -18.48
CA THR A 140 -5.77 8.12 -18.36
C THR A 140 -4.64 7.84 -17.35
N GLN A 141 -3.64 8.72 -17.24
CA GLN A 141 -2.60 8.71 -16.19
C GLN A 141 -3.25 8.68 -14.81
N PHE A 142 -4.33 9.45 -14.61
CA PHE A 142 -5.10 9.50 -13.37
C PHE A 142 -6.34 8.60 -13.35
N GLY A 143 -6.56 7.72 -14.34
CA GLY A 143 -7.68 6.76 -14.37
C GLY A 143 -9.06 7.39 -14.30
N LEU A 144 -9.21 8.61 -14.80
CA LEU A 144 -10.48 9.30 -14.79
C LEU A 144 -11.48 8.56 -15.72
N PRO A 145 -12.72 8.29 -15.27
CA PRO A 145 -13.74 7.65 -16.12
C PRO A 145 -14.01 8.42 -17.40
N LEU A 146 -14.32 7.71 -18.49
CA LEU A 146 -14.49 8.33 -19.81
C LEU A 146 -15.63 9.37 -19.82
N ALA A 147 -16.74 9.08 -19.14
CA ALA A 147 -17.86 10.01 -19.01
C ALA A 147 -17.46 11.34 -18.35
N SER A 148 -16.55 11.27 -17.36
CA SER A 148 -16.03 12.44 -16.66
C SER A 148 -15.12 13.28 -17.55
N ILE A 149 -14.35 12.66 -18.46
CA ILE A 149 -13.55 13.39 -19.45
C ILE A 149 -14.46 14.20 -20.37
N THR A 150 -15.55 13.59 -20.86
CA THR A 150 -16.56 14.30 -21.67
C THR A 150 -17.20 15.45 -20.91
N HIS A 151 -17.52 15.24 -19.63
CA HIS A 151 -18.07 16.30 -18.77
C HIS A 151 -17.08 17.48 -18.59
N LEU A 152 -15.79 17.21 -18.43
CA LEU A 152 -14.75 18.25 -18.34
C LEU A 152 -14.69 19.12 -19.60
N GLN A 153 -14.85 18.54 -20.79
CA GLN A 153 -14.83 19.28 -22.05
C GLN A 153 -16.00 20.27 -22.17
N THR A 154 -17.14 19.97 -21.53
CA THR A 154 -18.33 20.84 -21.50
C THR A 154 -18.36 21.82 -20.31
N ALA A 155 -17.46 21.66 -19.33
CA ALA A 155 -17.49 22.40 -18.07
C ALA A 155 -17.29 23.93 -18.23
N SER A 156 -16.68 24.37 -19.34
CA SER A 156 -16.53 25.79 -19.67
C SER A 156 -17.88 26.49 -19.88
N GLN A 157 -18.95 25.76 -20.19
CA GLN A 157 -20.28 26.29 -20.47
C GLN A 157 -21.20 26.25 -19.24
N THR A 158 -21.03 25.26 -18.36
CA THR A 158 -21.91 25.01 -17.21
C THR A 158 -21.39 25.60 -15.89
N GLY A 159 -20.18 26.16 -15.89
CA GLY A 159 -19.50 26.69 -14.71
C GLY A 159 -18.54 25.68 -14.05
N PRO A 160 -17.60 26.17 -13.23
CA PRO A 160 -16.56 25.33 -12.65
C PRO A 160 -17.12 24.40 -11.57
N THR A 161 -17.04 23.10 -11.83
CA THR A 161 -17.29 22.03 -10.84
C THR A 161 -16.02 21.72 -10.04
N PRO A 162 -16.13 21.11 -8.85
CA PRO A 162 -14.96 20.66 -8.09
C PRO A 162 -14.01 19.77 -8.90
N LEU A 163 -14.57 18.87 -9.73
CA LEU A 163 -13.78 18.03 -10.63
C LEU A 163 -13.01 18.85 -11.67
N SER A 164 -13.67 19.83 -12.31
CA SER A 164 -13.00 20.70 -13.28
C SER A 164 -11.90 21.54 -12.64
N LEU A 165 -12.10 22.02 -11.41
CA LEU A 165 -11.07 22.77 -10.68
C LEU A 165 -9.89 21.87 -10.30
N ALA A 166 -10.13 20.62 -9.90
CA ALA A 166 -9.07 19.64 -9.64
C ALA A 166 -8.29 19.30 -10.92
N ALA A 167 -8.97 19.08 -12.05
CA ALA A 167 -8.34 18.84 -13.34
C ALA A 167 -7.49 20.04 -13.80
N ILE A 168 -7.99 21.26 -13.63
CA ILE A 168 -7.26 22.50 -13.91
C ILE A 168 -5.99 22.58 -13.04
N ALA A 169 -6.09 22.31 -11.74
CA ALA A 169 -4.94 22.31 -10.84
C ALA A 169 -3.89 21.25 -11.24
N VAL A 170 -4.32 20.08 -11.69
CA VAL A 170 -3.40 19.05 -12.21
C VAL A 170 -2.74 19.52 -13.49
N SER A 171 -3.51 20.05 -14.45
CA SER A 171 -2.94 20.53 -15.72
C SER A 171 -1.96 21.69 -15.54
N SER A 172 -2.19 22.59 -14.57
CA SER A 172 -1.27 23.69 -14.30
C SER A 172 0.08 23.22 -13.76
N HIS A 173 0.13 22.05 -13.10
CA HIS A 173 1.39 21.43 -12.67
C HIS A 173 2.24 20.96 -13.84
N PHE A 174 1.62 20.37 -14.86
CA PHE A 174 2.32 19.87 -16.04
C PHE A 174 2.59 20.94 -17.10
N TYR A 175 2.12 22.18 -16.89
CA TYR A 175 2.27 23.25 -17.85
C TYR A 175 3.46 24.17 -17.50
N PRO A 176 4.53 24.22 -18.32
CA PRO A 176 5.78 24.92 -17.98
C PRO A 176 5.62 26.42 -17.68
N SER A 177 4.60 27.06 -18.25
CA SER A 177 4.38 28.50 -18.09
C SER A 177 3.73 28.89 -16.75
N HIS A 178 3.28 27.91 -15.94
CA HIS A 178 2.62 28.19 -14.67
C HIS A 178 3.57 27.96 -13.48
N PRO A 179 3.85 29.01 -12.67
CA PRO A 179 4.62 28.86 -11.44
C PRO A 179 3.95 27.89 -10.46
N THR A 180 4.74 27.18 -9.64
CA THR A 180 4.26 26.28 -8.57
C THR A 180 3.28 26.96 -7.60
N ALA A 181 3.44 28.28 -7.40
CA ALA A 181 2.50 29.08 -6.60
C ALA A 181 1.08 29.06 -7.18
N THR A 182 0.95 29.13 -8.51
CA THR A 182 -0.33 29.06 -9.23
C THR A 182 -1.01 27.71 -9.00
N THR A 183 -0.27 26.62 -9.16
CA THR A 183 -0.78 25.26 -8.89
C THR A 183 -1.25 25.11 -7.45
N THR A 184 -0.51 25.65 -6.47
CA THR A 184 -0.92 25.62 -5.06
C THR A 184 -2.23 26.39 -4.81
N GLN A 185 -2.41 27.56 -5.44
CA GLN A 185 -3.63 28.34 -5.30
C GLN A 185 -4.82 27.67 -5.99
N LEU A 186 -4.63 27.05 -7.15
CA LEU A 186 -5.67 26.28 -7.85
C LEU A 186 -6.07 25.02 -7.06
N PHE A 187 -5.09 24.33 -6.45
CA PHE A 187 -5.34 23.23 -5.52
C PHE A 187 -6.25 23.66 -4.36
N GLN A 188 -5.92 24.77 -3.69
CA GLN A 188 -6.72 25.32 -2.58
C GLN A 188 -8.13 25.72 -3.05
N ARG A 189 -8.25 26.29 -4.24
CA ARG A 189 -9.56 26.65 -4.83
C ARG A 189 -10.44 25.42 -5.06
N ALA A 190 -9.87 24.33 -5.58
CA ALA A 190 -10.58 23.06 -5.77
C ALA A 190 -10.99 22.43 -4.43
N GLN A 191 -10.09 22.44 -3.42
CA GLN A 191 -10.38 21.97 -2.07
C GLN A 191 -11.54 22.75 -1.43
N ASN A 192 -11.53 24.07 -1.54
CA ASN A 192 -12.61 24.91 -1.01
C ASN A 192 -13.97 24.63 -1.68
N ALA A 193 -13.97 24.35 -3.00
CA ALA A 193 -15.19 23.99 -3.71
C ALA A 193 -15.77 22.64 -3.25
N LEU A 194 -14.94 21.71 -2.79
CA LEU A 194 -15.40 20.43 -2.22
C LEU A 194 -16.08 20.60 -0.86
N LEU A 195 -15.66 21.58 -0.06
CA LEU A 195 -16.26 21.86 1.25
C LEU A 195 -17.70 22.38 1.15
N SER A 196 -18.09 22.96 0.01
CA SER A 196 -19.43 23.50 -0.21
C SER A 196 -20.47 22.47 -0.68
N VAL A 197 -20.08 21.21 -0.92
CA VAL A 197 -20.98 20.19 -1.48
C VAL A 197 -21.65 19.39 -0.35
N PRO A 198 -23.00 19.40 -0.24
CA PRO A 198 -23.71 18.73 0.86
C PRO A 198 -23.80 17.20 0.68
N THR A 199 -23.93 16.72 -0.56
CA THR A 199 -24.01 15.30 -0.90
C THR A 199 -23.01 15.00 -2.02
N PRO A 200 -21.92 14.27 -1.75
CA PRO A 200 -20.89 14.04 -2.76
C PRO A 200 -21.42 13.13 -3.87
N SER A 201 -21.35 13.56 -5.12
CA SER A 201 -21.59 12.73 -6.30
C SER A 201 -20.31 11.99 -6.71
N LEU A 202 -20.37 11.20 -7.78
CA LEU A 202 -19.20 10.56 -8.35
C LEU A 202 -18.12 11.58 -8.76
N LEU A 203 -18.52 12.77 -9.22
CA LEU A 203 -17.59 13.81 -9.65
C LEU A 203 -16.77 14.36 -8.47
N GLU A 204 -17.37 14.53 -7.29
CA GLU A 204 -16.64 14.95 -6.08
C GLU A 204 -15.66 13.87 -5.60
N ILE A 205 -16.05 12.58 -5.66
CA ILE A 205 -15.14 11.46 -5.33
C ILE A 205 -13.92 11.48 -6.25
N GLN A 206 -14.14 11.64 -7.56
CA GLN A 206 -13.07 11.74 -8.56
C GLN A 206 -12.20 12.98 -8.34
N ALA A 207 -12.78 14.12 -7.96
CA ALA A 207 -12.05 15.33 -7.64
C ALA A 207 -11.13 15.13 -6.42
N HIS A 208 -11.60 14.47 -5.36
CA HIS A 208 -10.74 14.08 -4.24
C HIS A 208 -9.58 13.18 -4.68
N ALA A 209 -9.82 12.19 -5.55
CA ALA A 209 -8.76 11.32 -6.06
C ALA A 209 -7.70 12.07 -6.90
N LEU A 210 -8.12 13.05 -7.72
CA LEU A 210 -7.20 13.93 -8.45
C LEU A 210 -6.38 14.83 -7.51
N LEU A 211 -7.03 15.47 -6.54
CA LEU A 211 -6.33 16.30 -5.56
C LEU A 211 -5.37 15.48 -4.69
N SER A 212 -5.75 14.28 -4.29
CA SER A 212 -4.85 13.36 -3.59
C SER A 212 -3.57 13.11 -4.41
N SER A 213 -3.74 12.76 -5.68
CA SER A 213 -2.61 12.49 -6.57
C SER A 213 -1.72 13.72 -6.76
N LEU A 214 -2.31 14.90 -6.96
CA LEU A 214 -1.57 16.16 -7.08
C LEU A 214 -0.83 16.52 -5.79
N ALA A 215 -1.46 16.35 -4.63
CA ALA A 215 -0.83 16.61 -3.34
C ALA A 215 0.40 15.72 -3.13
N PHE A 216 0.31 14.43 -3.44
CA PHE A 216 1.47 13.54 -3.39
C PHE A 216 2.55 13.95 -4.39
N ILE A 217 2.21 14.30 -5.64
CA ILE A 217 3.15 14.81 -6.64
C ILE A 217 3.94 16.03 -6.10
N MET A 218 3.23 16.96 -5.46
CA MET A 218 3.79 18.18 -4.86
C MET A 218 4.54 17.92 -3.55
N GLY A 219 4.66 16.67 -3.08
CA GLY A 219 5.30 16.32 -1.80
C GLY A 219 4.47 16.68 -0.56
N LYS A 220 3.18 17.00 -0.71
CA LYS A 220 2.25 17.29 0.40
C LYS A 220 1.58 16.00 0.89
N GLU A 221 2.38 15.11 1.49
CA GLU A 221 1.98 13.76 1.92
C GLU A 221 0.67 13.75 2.75
N LEU A 222 0.56 14.64 3.76
CA LEU A 222 -0.62 14.71 4.63
C LEU A 222 -1.89 15.07 3.86
N ASP A 223 -1.84 16.05 2.95
CA ASP A 223 -2.99 16.43 2.14
C ASP A 223 -3.33 15.32 1.13
N GLY A 224 -2.32 14.63 0.60
CA GLY A 224 -2.47 13.44 -0.23
C GLY A 224 -3.31 12.36 0.45
N HIS A 225 -2.92 11.98 1.67
CA HIS A 225 -3.66 11.01 2.48
C HIS A 225 -5.05 11.49 2.85
N ARG A 226 -5.22 12.77 3.23
CA ARG A 226 -6.53 13.33 3.58
C ARG A 226 -7.52 13.21 2.42
N HIS A 227 -7.14 13.66 1.23
CA HIS A 227 -8.00 13.56 0.05
C HIS A 227 -8.21 12.10 -0.39
N CYS A 228 -7.20 11.23 -0.25
CA CYS A 228 -7.33 9.81 -0.56
C CYS A 228 -8.36 9.12 0.34
N ALA A 229 -8.18 9.26 1.66
CA ALA A 229 -9.07 8.68 2.67
C ALA A 229 -10.50 9.21 2.52
N ALA A 230 -10.66 10.51 2.23
CA ALA A 230 -11.95 11.12 1.92
C ALA A 230 -12.63 10.44 0.71
N ALA A 231 -11.90 10.26 -0.40
CA ALA A 231 -12.43 9.59 -1.59
C ALA A 231 -12.84 8.15 -1.30
N VAL A 232 -11.98 7.39 -0.61
CA VAL A 232 -12.23 5.99 -0.23
C VAL A 232 -13.46 5.87 0.67
N GLN A 233 -13.53 6.66 1.75
CA GLN A 233 -14.64 6.59 2.70
C GLN A 233 -15.98 6.92 2.05
N VAL A 234 -16.02 7.98 1.23
CA VAL A 234 -17.26 8.36 0.52
C VAL A 234 -17.65 7.28 -0.48
N ALA A 235 -16.71 6.73 -1.25
CA ALA A 235 -16.97 5.63 -2.19
C ALA A 235 -17.47 4.36 -1.49
N VAL A 236 -16.87 4.00 -0.34
CA VAL A 236 -17.29 2.85 0.47
C VAL A 236 -18.68 3.07 1.04
N ASN A 237 -18.98 4.25 1.58
CA ASN A 237 -20.29 4.60 2.12
C ASN A 237 -21.39 4.58 1.05
N GLN A 238 -21.04 4.87 -0.21
CA GLN A 238 -21.95 4.74 -1.36
C GLN A 238 -22.04 3.31 -1.92
N GLY A 239 -21.35 2.34 -1.31
CA GLY A 239 -21.37 0.94 -1.73
C GLY A 239 -20.59 0.66 -3.02
N LEU A 240 -19.73 1.58 -3.49
CA LEU A 240 -19.03 1.43 -4.78
C LEU A 240 -18.01 0.27 -4.79
N HIS A 241 -17.57 -0.17 -3.62
CA HIS A 241 -16.72 -1.35 -3.42
C HIS A 241 -17.45 -2.69 -3.52
N ALA A 242 -18.79 -2.66 -3.45
CA ALA A 242 -19.64 -3.85 -3.30
C ALA A 242 -20.73 -3.97 -4.39
N LEU A 243 -20.42 -3.58 -5.63
CA LEU A 243 -21.39 -3.55 -6.74
C LEU A 243 -21.68 -4.95 -7.33
N GLY A 244 -20.84 -5.96 -7.03
CA GLY A 244 -20.97 -7.30 -7.59
C GLY A 244 -20.59 -7.39 -9.06
N GLN A 245 -21.26 -8.26 -9.81
CA GLN A 245 -21.06 -8.40 -11.26
C GLN A 245 -21.53 -7.15 -12.00
N TYR A 246 -20.74 -6.72 -12.98
CA TYR A 246 -21.09 -5.58 -13.81
C TYR A 246 -22.36 -5.86 -14.62
N ARG A 247 -23.38 -5.02 -14.43
CA ARG A 247 -24.56 -4.99 -15.30
C ARG A 247 -24.46 -3.80 -16.26
N ARG A 248 -25.12 -3.92 -17.41
CA ARG A 248 -25.14 -2.87 -18.44
C ARG A 248 -26.29 -1.89 -18.17
N GLU A 249 -26.36 -1.37 -16.94
CA GLU A 249 -27.34 -0.34 -16.56
C GLU A 249 -26.76 1.07 -16.74
N PRO A 250 -27.58 2.09 -17.06
CA PRO A 250 -27.11 3.48 -17.17
C PRO A 250 -26.40 3.96 -15.89
N GLY A 251 -25.20 4.53 -16.05
CA GLY A 251 -24.39 5.07 -14.94
C GLY A 251 -23.68 4.04 -14.06
N GLU A 252 -23.88 2.73 -14.26
CA GLU A 252 -23.18 1.69 -13.51
C GLU A 252 -21.69 1.63 -13.85
N ARG A 253 -21.35 1.84 -15.13
CA ARG A 253 -19.97 1.95 -15.60
C ARG A 253 -19.19 3.00 -14.83
N ASP A 254 -19.76 4.20 -14.66
CA ASP A 254 -19.10 5.31 -13.99
C ASP A 254 -18.86 5.01 -12.51
N LYS A 255 -19.79 4.30 -11.86
CA LYS A 255 -19.62 3.84 -10.47
C LYS A 255 -18.46 2.85 -10.34
N VAL A 256 -18.39 1.86 -11.23
CA VAL A 256 -17.32 0.86 -11.26
C VAL A 256 -15.96 1.52 -11.55
N GLU A 257 -15.88 2.36 -12.59
CA GLU A 257 -14.63 3.04 -12.95
C GLU A 257 -14.19 4.02 -11.85
N THR A 258 -15.13 4.73 -11.19
CA THR A 258 -14.83 5.61 -10.05
C THR A 258 -14.27 4.83 -8.87
N TRP A 259 -14.86 3.68 -8.52
CA TRP A 259 -14.32 2.82 -7.47
C TRP A 259 -12.87 2.45 -7.74
N TRP A 260 -12.58 1.97 -8.95
CA TRP A 260 -11.25 1.51 -9.31
C TRP A 260 -10.24 2.65 -9.47
N MET A 261 -10.67 3.85 -9.85
CA MET A 261 -9.84 5.06 -9.81
C MET A 261 -9.38 5.34 -8.36
N VAL A 262 -10.31 5.35 -7.41
CA VAL A 262 -10.04 5.63 -6.00
C VAL A 262 -9.15 4.55 -5.38
N TYR A 263 -9.51 3.28 -5.58
CA TYR A 263 -8.73 2.14 -5.07
C TYR A 263 -7.29 2.18 -5.58
N ARG A 264 -7.07 2.53 -6.87
CA ARG A 264 -5.71 2.61 -7.42
C ARG A 264 -4.87 3.69 -6.73
N VAL A 265 -5.43 4.88 -6.52
CA VAL A 265 -4.72 5.98 -5.83
C VAL A 265 -4.37 5.56 -4.40
N ASP A 266 -5.30 4.95 -3.67
CA ASP A 266 -5.03 4.45 -2.32
C ASP A 266 -3.95 3.35 -2.32
N ALA A 267 -4.06 2.36 -3.21
CA ALA A 267 -3.14 1.24 -3.27
C ALA A 267 -1.71 1.68 -3.59
N VAL A 268 -1.54 2.51 -4.62
CA VAL A 268 -0.21 2.94 -5.05
C VAL A 268 0.48 3.81 -3.99
N TRP A 269 -0.23 4.78 -3.41
CA TRP A 269 0.38 5.69 -2.46
C TRP A 269 0.55 5.05 -1.08
N SER A 270 -0.27 4.06 -0.71
CA SER A 270 -0.02 3.23 0.49
C SER A 270 1.27 2.43 0.36
N ALA A 271 1.53 1.84 -0.82
CA ALA A 271 2.77 1.12 -1.09
C ALA A 271 4.01 2.04 -1.04
N ILE A 272 3.92 3.25 -1.62
CA ILE A 272 5.01 4.22 -1.67
C ILE A 272 5.30 4.83 -0.29
N THR A 273 4.27 5.23 0.45
CA THR A 273 4.39 5.85 1.78
C THR A 273 4.69 4.84 2.89
N GLY A 274 4.38 3.56 2.68
CA GLY A 274 4.42 2.54 3.72
C GLY A 274 3.30 2.68 4.77
N VAL A 275 2.28 3.51 4.49
CA VAL A 275 1.08 3.66 5.32
C VAL A 275 0.06 2.59 4.90
N SER A 276 -0.73 2.10 5.87
CA SER A 276 -1.79 1.15 5.57
C SER A 276 -2.86 1.75 4.65
N SER A 277 -3.32 0.94 3.69
CA SER A 277 -4.42 1.26 2.80
C SER A 277 -5.69 1.66 3.57
N SER A 278 -6.34 2.73 3.11
CA SER A 278 -7.64 3.14 3.63
C SER A 278 -8.79 2.33 3.03
N ALA A 279 -8.55 1.67 1.89
CA ALA A 279 -9.54 0.82 1.23
C ALA A 279 -9.84 -0.44 2.07
N PRO A 280 -11.04 -1.02 1.92
CA PRO A 280 -11.34 -2.32 2.53
C PRO A 280 -10.33 -3.37 2.09
N ALA A 281 -10.02 -4.29 3.00
CA ALA A 281 -9.25 -5.48 2.67
C ALA A 281 -9.87 -6.20 1.46
N PHE A 282 -9.02 -6.90 0.72
CA PHE A 282 -9.40 -7.53 -0.54
C PHE A 282 -10.72 -8.33 -0.49
N SER A 283 -10.92 -9.11 0.58
CA SER A 283 -12.11 -9.92 0.82
C SER A 283 -13.42 -9.11 0.93
N GLY A 284 -13.32 -7.81 1.18
CA GLY A 284 -14.46 -6.89 1.26
C GLY A 284 -14.84 -6.23 -0.08
N ILE A 285 -14.08 -6.46 -1.16
CA ILE A 285 -14.31 -5.84 -2.47
C ILE A 285 -15.00 -6.85 -3.39
N THR A 286 -16.24 -6.57 -3.80
CA THR A 286 -17.01 -7.44 -4.70
C THR A 286 -17.30 -6.82 -6.06
N THR A 287 -16.99 -5.53 -6.24
CA THR A 287 -17.14 -4.83 -7.52
C THR A 287 -16.27 -5.47 -8.60
N ALA A 288 -16.91 -5.97 -9.67
CA ALA A 288 -16.22 -6.49 -10.85
C ALA A 288 -15.74 -5.35 -11.77
N PHE A 289 -14.71 -5.63 -12.59
CA PHE A 289 -14.32 -4.71 -13.67
C PHE A 289 -15.35 -4.69 -14.80
N VAL A 290 -15.37 -3.59 -15.55
CA VAL A 290 -16.15 -3.50 -16.79
C VAL A 290 -15.49 -4.42 -17.84
N PRO A 291 -16.23 -5.38 -18.41
CA PRO A 291 -15.68 -6.30 -19.41
C PRO A 291 -15.36 -5.59 -20.73
N SER A 292 -14.28 -5.99 -21.40
CA SER A 292 -13.96 -5.55 -22.75
C SER A 292 -14.56 -6.50 -23.80
N LYS A 293 -15.34 -5.96 -24.75
CA LYS A 293 -15.76 -6.72 -25.95
C LYS A 293 -14.61 -6.93 -26.95
N ASP A 294 -13.62 -6.03 -26.92
CA ASP A 294 -12.41 -6.06 -27.76
C ASP A 294 -11.22 -6.70 -27.03
N GLY A 295 -11.47 -7.36 -25.89
CA GLY A 295 -10.44 -7.90 -25.00
C GLY A 295 -9.65 -9.04 -25.64
N GLN A 296 -8.67 -8.70 -26.48
CA GLN A 296 -7.66 -9.61 -27.04
C GLN A 296 -6.73 -10.19 -25.97
N MET A 297 -6.79 -9.69 -24.73
CA MET A 297 -6.12 -10.31 -23.60
C MET A 297 -7.09 -11.27 -22.93
N ALA A 298 -6.94 -12.57 -23.24
CA ALA A 298 -7.63 -13.64 -22.53
C ALA A 298 -7.54 -13.39 -21.01
N GLY A 299 -8.58 -13.73 -20.24
CA GLY A 299 -8.65 -13.56 -18.78
C GLY A 299 -7.61 -14.41 -18.03
N LEU A 300 -6.33 -14.08 -18.24
CA LEU A 300 -5.14 -14.88 -17.92
C LEU A 300 -4.58 -14.59 -16.54
N LEU A 301 -5.19 -13.66 -15.80
CA LEU A 301 -4.99 -13.48 -14.37
C LEU A 301 -6.21 -14.01 -13.59
N PRO A 302 -6.47 -15.33 -13.59
CA PRO A 302 -7.53 -15.90 -12.77
C PRO A 302 -7.18 -15.71 -11.29
N GLY A 303 -7.99 -14.94 -10.58
CA GLY A 303 -8.08 -14.99 -9.11
C GLY A 303 -6.93 -14.39 -8.31
N LEU A 304 -5.97 -13.70 -8.91
CA LEU A 304 -4.90 -13.02 -8.16
C LEU A 304 -5.34 -11.61 -7.74
N TYR A 305 -5.87 -11.56 -6.52
CA TYR A 305 -5.91 -10.39 -5.63
C TYR A 305 -6.74 -9.15 -6.06
N THR A 306 -7.67 -9.26 -7.03
CA THR A 306 -8.60 -8.17 -7.43
C THR A 306 -10.01 -8.66 -7.89
N GLY A 307 -11.03 -8.63 -7.03
CA GLY A 307 -12.46 -8.84 -7.32
C GLY A 307 -12.83 -10.24 -7.81
N PRO A 308 -14.13 -10.61 -7.83
CA PRO A 308 -14.56 -11.95 -8.21
C PRO A 308 -14.19 -12.28 -9.66
N ALA A 309 -13.92 -13.57 -9.89
CA ALA A 309 -13.53 -14.13 -11.17
C ALA A 309 -14.44 -13.68 -12.32
N TYR A 310 -13.80 -13.39 -13.46
CA TYR A 310 -14.40 -13.20 -14.77
C TYR A 310 -15.52 -14.21 -15.04
N SER A 311 -16.59 -13.77 -15.70
CA SER A 311 -17.32 -14.69 -16.55
C SER A 311 -16.40 -15.09 -17.70
N PHE A 312 -16.29 -16.39 -17.98
CA PHE A 312 -15.31 -17.03 -18.88
C PHE A 312 -15.27 -16.52 -20.35
N THR A 313 -16.04 -15.49 -20.71
CA THR A 313 -16.25 -15.04 -22.09
C THR A 313 -15.78 -13.61 -22.40
N ASP A 314 -15.37 -12.82 -21.40
CA ASP A 314 -15.00 -11.40 -21.58
C ASP A 314 -13.53 -11.13 -21.21
N GLY A 315 -12.83 -10.31 -22.00
CA GLY A 315 -11.39 -10.03 -21.83
C GLY A 315 -11.04 -8.80 -20.98
N GLU A 316 -9.75 -8.65 -20.66
CA GLU A 316 -9.21 -7.56 -19.84
C GLU A 316 -9.19 -6.20 -20.57
N THR A 317 -9.36 -5.10 -19.82
CA THR A 317 -9.12 -3.73 -20.31
C THR A 317 -7.72 -3.25 -19.89
N ARG A 318 -7.18 -2.23 -20.57
CA ARG A 318 -5.93 -1.58 -20.12
C ARG A 318 -6.05 -1.04 -18.69
N ASN A 319 -7.23 -0.50 -18.33
CA ASN A 319 -7.46 0.03 -17.00
C ASN A 319 -7.54 -1.08 -15.94
N SER A 320 -8.24 -2.20 -16.21
CA SER A 320 -8.28 -3.33 -15.27
C SER A 320 -6.87 -3.86 -15.01
N MET A 321 -6.07 -4.10 -16.05
CA MET A 321 -4.68 -4.54 -15.89
C MET A 321 -3.84 -3.57 -15.07
N ARG A 322 -3.97 -2.27 -15.31
CA ARG A 322 -3.27 -1.24 -14.54
C ARG A 322 -3.62 -1.33 -13.05
N VAL A 323 -4.91 -1.37 -12.73
CA VAL A 323 -5.40 -1.46 -11.34
C VAL A 323 -4.91 -2.75 -10.67
N LYS A 324 -4.94 -3.88 -11.38
CA LYS A 324 -4.41 -5.16 -10.88
C LYS A 324 -2.93 -5.11 -10.58
N ALA A 325 -2.14 -4.53 -11.48
CA ALA A 325 -0.71 -4.37 -11.28
C ALA A 325 -0.41 -3.52 -10.03
N PHE A 326 -1.16 -2.44 -9.80
CA PHE A 326 -1.01 -1.64 -8.58
C PHE A 326 -1.48 -2.36 -7.31
N ALA A 327 -2.51 -3.20 -7.39
CA ALA A 327 -2.92 -4.05 -6.28
C ALA A 327 -1.83 -5.07 -5.91
N LEU A 328 -1.25 -5.74 -6.92
CA LEU A 328 -0.12 -6.65 -6.73
C LEU A 328 1.12 -5.91 -6.20
N PHE A 329 1.36 -4.68 -6.66
CA PHE A 329 2.44 -3.83 -6.19
C PHE A 329 2.29 -3.52 -4.69
N LEU A 330 1.10 -3.11 -4.25
CA LEU A 330 0.79 -2.93 -2.83
C LEU A 330 1.03 -4.22 -2.05
N HIS A 331 0.45 -5.34 -2.51
CA HIS A 331 0.55 -6.60 -1.81
C HIS A 331 2.00 -7.10 -1.69
N ALA A 332 2.81 -6.94 -2.74
CA ALA A 332 4.23 -7.24 -2.70
C ALA A 332 4.96 -6.39 -1.64
N HIS A 333 4.64 -5.09 -1.53
CA HIS A 333 5.23 -4.22 -0.51
C HIS A 333 4.79 -4.59 0.90
N GLU A 334 3.53 -5.03 1.09
CA GLU A 334 3.04 -5.54 2.38
C GLU A 334 3.77 -6.82 2.80
N LEU A 335 4.00 -7.74 1.86
CA LEU A 335 4.79 -8.96 2.10
C LEU A 335 6.22 -8.60 2.50
N ILE A 336 6.88 -7.73 1.72
CA ILE A 336 8.25 -7.28 2.02
C ILE A 336 8.34 -6.60 3.40
N ALA A 337 7.39 -5.72 3.72
CA ALA A 337 7.31 -5.05 5.02
C ALA A 337 7.05 -6.03 6.18
N GLY A 338 6.29 -7.11 5.91
CA GLY A 338 5.95 -8.16 6.87
C GLY A 338 7.05 -9.21 7.06
N TYR A 339 8.10 -9.22 6.23
CA TYR A 339 9.17 -10.20 6.30
C TYR A 339 9.98 -10.07 7.59
N ALA A 340 10.03 -11.15 8.37
CA ALA A 340 10.74 -11.20 9.65
C ALA A 340 11.65 -12.44 9.71
N PRO A 341 12.87 -12.40 9.14
CA PRO A 341 13.75 -13.57 9.02
C PRO A 341 14.18 -14.16 10.38
N ASN A 342 14.15 -13.36 11.43
CA ASN A 342 14.49 -13.78 12.79
C ASN A 342 13.32 -14.45 13.55
N ARG A 343 12.21 -14.74 12.88
CA ARG A 343 11.01 -15.37 13.47
C ARG A 343 10.60 -16.58 12.62
N HIS A 344 9.84 -17.49 13.21
CA HIS A 344 9.24 -18.58 12.45
C HIS A 344 8.25 -18.01 11.41
N ILE A 345 8.55 -18.20 10.14
CA ILE A 345 7.70 -17.77 9.01
C ILE A 345 6.80 -18.95 8.60
N PRO A 346 5.46 -18.81 8.64
CA PRO A 346 4.56 -19.89 8.28
C PRO A 346 4.59 -20.20 6.78
N GLN A 347 4.32 -21.45 6.40
CA GLN A 347 4.26 -21.87 4.98
C GLN A 347 3.21 -21.08 4.16
N SER A 348 2.15 -20.58 4.81
CA SER A 348 1.14 -19.73 4.16
C SER A 348 1.72 -18.43 3.63
N TYR A 349 2.67 -17.81 4.36
CA TYR A 349 3.34 -16.59 3.93
C TYR A 349 4.14 -16.84 2.65
N TRP A 350 4.93 -17.92 2.62
CA TRP A 350 5.70 -18.27 1.42
C TRP A 350 4.81 -18.60 0.22
N ARG A 351 3.66 -19.24 0.46
CA ARG A 351 2.68 -19.48 -0.61
C ARG A 351 2.16 -18.17 -1.20
N ASP A 352 1.86 -17.18 -0.35
CA ASP A 352 1.47 -15.83 -0.82
C ASP A 352 2.60 -15.16 -1.61
N VAL A 353 3.84 -15.20 -1.12
CA VAL A 353 5.02 -14.67 -1.84
C VAL A 353 5.12 -15.30 -3.24
N TYR A 354 5.15 -16.63 -3.34
CA TYR A 354 5.30 -17.31 -4.63
C TYR A 354 4.12 -17.06 -5.57
N SER A 355 2.89 -17.04 -5.05
CA SER A 355 1.72 -16.73 -5.88
C SER A 355 1.76 -15.28 -6.38
N THR A 356 2.18 -14.33 -5.54
CA THR A 356 2.33 -12.92 -5.91
C THR A 356 3.41 -12.75 -6.98
N THR A 357 4.58 -13.36 -6.80
CA THR A 357 5.65 -13.38 -7.81
C THR A 357 5.17 -13.99 -9.14
N ALA A 358 4.44 -15.11 -9.09
CA ALA A 358 3.88 -15.73 -10.29
C ALA A 358 2.86 -14.83 -11.01
N ALA A 359 2.00 -14.11 -10.28
CA ALA A 359 1.09 -13.12 -10.87
C ALA A 359 1.82 -11.95 -11.51
N LEU A 360 2.85 -11.41 -10.86
CA LEU A 360 3.65 -10.31 -11.39
C LEU A 360 4.36 -10.72 -12.69
N ASN A 361 4.97 -11.91 -12.73
CA ASN A 361 5.55 -12.46 -13.96
C ASN A 361 4.48 -12.64 -15.05
N LYS A 362 3.30 -13.16 -14.69
CA LYS A 362 2.21 -13.32 -15.65
C LYS A 362 1.72 -11.99 -16.20
N CYS A 363 1.69 -10.94 -15.37
CA CYS A 363 1.40 -9.58 -15.81
C CYS A 363 2.39 -9.13 -16.89
N LEU A 364 3.70 -9.33 -16.69
CA LEU A 364 4.72 -8.92 -17.68
C LEU A 364 4.55 -9.62 -19.03
N GLU A 365 4.19 -10.91 -19.03
CA GLU A 365 3.96 -11.68 -20.27
C GLU A 365 2.79 -11.15 -21.12
N VAL A 366 1.75 -10.62 -20.48
CA VAL A 366 0.51 -10.22 -21.17
C VAL A 366 0.43 -8.72 -21.44
N LEU A 367 1.29 -7.91 -20.81
CA LEU A 367 1.24 -6.46 -20.95
C LEU A 367 1.67 -6.01 -22.35
N PRO A 368 0.87 -5.17 -23.03
CA PRO A 368 1.26 -4.57 -24.30
C PRO A 368 2.56 -3.76 -24.17
N GLU A 369 3.30 -3.63 -25.28
CA GLU A 369 4.59 -2.91 -25.31
C GLU A 369 4.49 -1.49 -24.75
N GLU A 370 3.43 -0.77 -25.13
CA GLU A 370 3.11 0.60 -24.72
C GLU A 370 2.81 0.77 -23.22
N SER A 371 2.70 -0.31 -22.43
CA SER A 371 2.34 -0.24 -21.00
C SER A 371 3.54 0.09 -20.10
N VAL A 372 4.34 1.07 -20.50
CA VAL A 372 5.62 1.49 -19.90
C VAL A 372 5.52 1.63 -18.37
N SER A 373 4.58 2.44 -17.87
CA SER A 373 4.45 2.66 -16.42
C SER A 373 4.12 1.38 -15.66
N VAL A 374 3.25 0.53 -16.21
CA VAL A 374 2.84 -0.71 -15.54
C VAL A 374 4.00 -1.71 -15.49
N LYS A 375 4.78 -1.81 -16.57
CA LYS A 375 5.98 -2.67 -16.62
C LYS A 375 7.01 -2.26 -15.57
N ILE A 376 7.27 -0.96 -15.39
CA ILE A 376 8.21 -0.47 -14.37
C ILE A 376 7.70 -0.80 -12.96
N VAL A 377 6.41 -0.57 -12.68
CA VAL A 377 5.80 -0.87 -11.36
C VAL A 377 5.90 -2.36 -11.04
N VAL A 378 5.50 -3.23 -11.97
CA VAL A 378 5.53 -4.69 -11.79
C VAL A 378 6.96 -5.20 -11.60
N SER A 379 7.89 -4.73 -12.43
CA SER A 379 9.31 -5.13 -12.33
C SER A 379 9.94 -4.64 -11.02
N THR A 380 9.55 -3.46 -10.52
CA THR A 380 10.02 -2.96 -9.23
C THR A 380 9.50 -3.81 -8.06
N ALA A 381 8.25 -4.29 -8.12
CA ALA A 381 7.73 -5.23 -7.12
C ALA A 381 8.48 -6.58 -7.16
N LEU A 382 8.76 -7.10 -8.36
CA LEU A 382 9.58 -8.31 -8.52
C LEU A 382 10.98 -8.13 -7.95
N LEU A 383 11.64 -7.01 -8.26
CA LEU A 383 12.94 -6.65 -7.70
C LEU A 383 12.91 -6.71 -6.16
N GLY A 384 11.90 -6.11 -5.54
CA GLY A 384 11.74 -6.12 -4.09
C GLY A 384 11.56 -7.53 -3.50
N LEU A 385 10.73 -8.36 -4.14
CA LEU A 385 10.47 -9.75 -3.70
C LEU A 385 11.70 -10.65 -3.87
N HIS A 386 12.43 -10.55 -4.98
CA HIS A 386 13.67 -11.29 -5.20
C HIS A 386 14.78 -10.82 -4.26
N SER A 387 14.92 -9.50 -4.05
CA SER A 387 15.87 -8.93 -3.10
C SER A 387 15.62 -9.41 -1.67
N MET A 388 14.35 -9.49 -1.26
CA MET A 388 13.95 -9.96 0.09
C MET A 388 14.47 -11.37 0.40
N VAL A 389 14.57 -12.24 -0.61
CA VAL A 389 15.06 -13.63 -0.47
C VAL A 389 16.51 -13.80 -0.91
N ASN A 390 17.22 -12.70 -1.18
CA ASN A 390 18.58 -12.68 -1.71
C ASN A 390 18.76 -13.45 -3.04
N GLU A 391 17.76 -13.41 -3.91
CA GLU A 391 17.81 -13.97 -5.26
C GLU A 391 18.32 -12.90 -6.24
N ARG A 392 19.64 -12.87 -6.45
CA ARG A 392 20.28 -11.85 -7.30
C ARG A 392 19.85 -11.94 -8.75
N ASP A 393 19.79 -13.13 -9.34
CA ASP A 393 19.46 -13.30 -10.77
C ASP A 393 18.07 -12.75 -11.11
N GLY A 394 17.07 -13.04 -10.27
CA GLY A 394 15.72 -12.47 -10.42
C GLY A 394 15.68 -10.95 -10.21
N SER A 395 16.53 -10.43 -9.33
CA SER A 395 16.68 -8.99 -9.10
C SER A 395 17.29 -8.29 -10.32
N VAL A 396 18.36 -8.84 -10.90
CA VAL A 396 19.02 -8.32 -12.10
C VAL A 396 18.08 -8.36 -13.31
N ALA A 397 17.38 -9.48 -13.53
CA ALA A 397 16.40 -9.59 -14.62
C ALA A 397 15.30 -8.53 -14.51
N ALA A 398 14.82 -8.23 -13.30
CA ALA A 398 13.85 -7.16 -13.09
C ALA A 398 14.42 -5.77 -13.41
N VAL A 399 15.69 -5.51 -13.07
CA VAL A 399 16.41 -4.27 -13.39
C VAL A 399 16.59 -4.11 -14.90
N GLU A 400 16.97 -5.16 -15.61
CA GLU A 400 17.16 -5.16 -17.07
C GLU A 400 15.86 -4.77 -17.79
N ILE A 401 14.72 -5.32 -17.36
CA ILE A 401 13.40 -4.95 -17.91
C ILE A 401 13.12 -3.46 -17.66
N VAL A 402 13.39 -2.95 -16.46
CA VAL A 402 13.21 -1.52 -16.15
C VAL A 402 14.13 -0.66 -17.03
N ALA A 403 15.40 -1.02 -17.16
CA ALA A 403 16.37 -0.28 -17.96
C ALA A 403 15.97 -0.25 -19.44
N GLN A 404 15.56 -1.40 -20.01
CA GLN A 404 15.07 -1.50 -21.38
C GLN A 404 13.85 -0.59 -21.61
N VAL A 405 12.87 -0.63 -20.69
CA VAL A 405 11.67 0.20 -20.77
C VAL A 405 12.00 1.68 -20.63
N VAL A 406 12.92 2.06 -19.74
CA VAL A 406 13.37 3.46 -19.57
C VAL A 406 14.06 3.98 -20.83
N LYS A 407 14.91 3.17 -21.46
CA LYS A 407 15.62 3.53 -22.70
C LYS A 407 14.67 3.71 -23.89
N SER A 408 13.46 3.13 -23.85
CA SER A 408 12.47 3.26 -24.93
C SER A 408 11.48 4.42 -24.77
N ILE A 409 11.57 5.23 -23.71
CA ILE A 409 10.60 6.31 -23.45
C ILE A 409 10.94 7.54 -24.32
N GLU A 410 9.97 7.98 -25.12
CA GLU A 410 10.10 9.20 -25.91
C GLU A 410 10.06 10.47 -25.04
N GLU A 411 10.72 11.53 -25.51
CA GLU A 411 10.83 12.83 -24.83
C GLU A 411 9.48 13.41 -24.40
N SER A 412 8.45 13.27 -25.24
CA SER A 412 7.09 13.76 -24.99
C SER A 412 6.32 12.96 -23.95
N ASP A 413 6.68 11.69 -23.73
CA ASP A 413 5.88 10.75 -22.94
C ASP A 413 6.19 10.81 -21.45
N TRP A 414 7.32 11.43 -21.07
CA TRP A 414 7.75 11.55 -19.68
C TRP A 414 6.71 12.20 -18.76
N VAL A 415 5.97 13.20 -19.25
CA VAL A 415 4.93 13.88 -18.47
C VAL A 415 3.64 13.04 -18.32
N LEU A 416 3.48 12.02 -19.16
CA LEU A 416 2.31 11.12 -19.18
C LEU A 416 2.53 9.84 -18.35
N LEU A 417 3.76 9.60 -17.89
CA LEU A 417 4.09 8.47 -17.02
C LEU A 417 3.34 8.55 -15.69
N ASP A 418 2.96 7.41 -15.13
CA ASP A 418 2.33 7.37 -13.82
C ASP A 418 3.19 8.10 -12.75
N PRO A 419 2.59 8.90 -11.86
CA PRO A 419 3.34 9.53 -10.78
C PRO A 419 4.16 8.56 -9.95
N ALA A 420 3.74 7.30 -9.81
CA ALA A 420 4.44 6.26 -9.05
C ALA A 420 5.83 5.87 -9.62
N ILE A 421 6.10 6.19 -10.89
CA ILE A 421 7.35 5.78 -11.55
C ILE A 421 8.57 6.42 -10.89
N GLY A 422 8.43 7.65 -10.38
CA GLY A 422 9.50 8.33 -9.65
C GLY A 422 10.01 7.53 -8.45
N PHE A 423 9.11 7.02 -7.62
CA PHE A 423 9.46 6.11 -6.53
C PHE A 423 10.10 4.82 -7.03
N CYS A 424 9.51 4.22 -8.06
CA CYS A 424 9.97 2.94 -8.59
C CYS A 424 11.43 3.01 -9.08
N LEU A 425 11.74 4.01 -9.92
CA LEU A 425 13.09 4.20 -10.44
C LEU A 425 14.09 4.54 -9.33
N LYS A 426 13.70 5.32 -8.31
CA LYS A 426 14.56 5.59 -7.16
C LYS A 426 14.88 4.31 -6.36
N LYS A 427 13.93 3.38 -6.25
CA LYS A 427 14.17 2.07 -5.61
C LYS A 427 15.11 1.19 -6.42
N VAL A 428 14.91 1.14 -7.73
CA VAL A 428 15.78 0.40 -8.67
C VAL A 428 17.20 0.98 -8.63
N GLU A 429 17.35 2.30 -8.77
CA GLU A 429 18.63 3.01 -8.70
C GLU A 429 19.36 2.71 -7.37
N GLY A 430 18.64 2.80 -6.25
CA GLY A 430 19.21 2.54 -4.94
C GLY A 430 19.66 1.09 -4.77
N TRP A 431 18.93 0.12 -5.34
CA TRP A 431 19.35 -1.27 -5.34
C TRP A 431 20.61 -1.49 -6.18
N MET A 432 20.65 -0.95 -7.40
CA MET A 432 21.82 -1.07 -8.30
C MET A 432 23.10 -0.49 -7.67
N LYS A 433 23.01 0.68 -7.01
CA LYS A 433 24.14 1.28 -6.30
C LYS A 433 24.66 0.39 -5.15
N ARG A 434 23.77 -0.32 -4.46
CA ARG A 434 24.15 -1.26 -3.40
C ARG A 434 24.77 -2.54 -3.97
N ASP A 435 24.20 -3.09 -5.03
CA ASP A 435 24.74 -4.28 -5.72
C ASP A 435 26.16 -4.00 -6.26
N ALA A 436 26.37 -2.85 -6.92
CA ALA A 436 27.69 -2.42 -7.40
C ALA A 436 28.71 -2.21 -6.26
N ALA A 437 28.26 -1.68 -5.11
CA ALA A 437 29.13 -1.53 -3.94
C ALA A 437 29.50 -2.87 -3.29
N MET A 438 28.65 -3.88 -3.40
CA MET A 438 28.89 -5.23 -2.88
C MET A 438 29.84 -6.03 -3.78
N TYR A 439 29.79 -5.80 -5.09
CA TYR A 439 30.61 -6.47 -6.10
C TYR A 439 31.44 -5.47 -6.93
N PRO A 440 32.43 -4.77 -6.32
CA PRO A 440 33.17 -3.70 -6.99
C PRO A 440 34.10 -4.18 -8.11
N ASP A 441 34.48 -5.46 -8.11
CA ASP A 441 35.38 -6.06 -9.11
C ASP A 441 34.63 -6.65 -10.30
N ALA A 442 33.30 -6.57 -10.33
CA ALA A 442 32.51 -6.97 -11.49
C ALA A 442 32.57 -5.86 -12.55
N GLU A 443 33.51 -5.98 -13.49
CA GLU A 443 33.54 -5.15 -14.71
C GLU A 443 32.32 -5.49 -15.58
N ASP A 444 31.19 -4.85 -15.29
CA ASP A 444 29.93 -5.00 -16.02
C ASP A 444 29.54 -3.65 -16.65
N ASP A 445 30.06 -3.41 -17.86
CA ASP A 445 29.80 -2.20 -18.64
C ASP A 445 28.29 -1.99 -18.89
N GLU A 446 27.53 -3.07 -19.06
CA GLU A 446 26.08 -3.02 -19.29
C GLU A 446 25.33 -2.59 -18.03
N ALA A 447 25.69 -3.12 -16.85
CA ALA A 447 25.11 -2.70 -15.59
C ALA A 447 25.39 -1.21 -15.31
N GLN A 448 26.58 -0.72 -15.64
CA GLN A 448 26.94 0.68 -15.49
C GLN A 448 26.17 1.59 -16.47
N GLU A 449 26.00 1.16 -17.72
CA GLU A 449 25.16 1.85 -18.70
C GLU A 449 23.70 1.93 -18.21
N ASN A 450 23.15 0.81 -17.72
CA ASN A 450 21.80 0.74 -17.18
C ASN A 450 21.62 1.66 -15.96
N LEU A 451 22.60 1.70 -15.05
CA LEU A 451 22.58 2.60 -13.90
C LEU A 451 22.58 4.07 -14.33
N SER A 452 23.37 4.41 -15.36
CA SER A 452 23.43 5.78 -15.88
C SER A 452 22.09 6.22 -16.49
N ALA A 453 21.44 5.34 -17.26
CA ALA A 453 20.13 5.60 -17.87
C ALA A 453 19.04 5.79 -16.81
N ILE A 454 19.02 4.91 -15.79
CA ILE A 454 18.07 5.01 -14.68
C ILE A 454 18.31 6.27 -13.84
N SER A 455 19.57 6.62 -13.55
CA SER A 455 19.91 7.83 -12.79
C SER A 455 19.47 9.10 -13.52
N LEU A 456 19.66 9.16 -14.85
CA LEU A 456 19.16 10.27 -15.67
C LEU A 456 17.64 10.34 -15.66
N ALA A 457 16.96 9.19 -15.75
CA ALA A 457 15.50 9.11 -15.66
C ALA A 457 14.97 9.58 -14.29
N VAL A 458 15.63 9.23 -13.19
CA VAL A 458 15.29 9.71 -11.84
C VAL A 458 15.44 11.23 -11.75
N ALA A 459 16.57 11.78 -12.21
CA ALA A 459 16.80 13.23 -12.21
C ALA A 459 15.76 13.98 -13.05
N ARG A 460 15.38 13.40 -14.19
CA ARG A 460 14.33 13.93 -15.04
C ARG A 460 12.96 13.90 -14.36
N LEU A 461 12.57 12.77 -13.78
CA LEU A 461 11.31 12.62 -13.07
C LEU A 461 11.22 13.51 -11.85
N ALA A 462 12.33 13.84 -11.18
CA ALA A 462 12.34 14.82 -10.10
C ALA A 462 11.87 16.21 -10.54
N THR A 463 12.15 16.61 -11.78
CA THR A 463 11.66 17.90 -12.33
C THR A 463 10.14 17.88 -12.58
N ILE A 464 9.56 16.70 -12.85
CA ILE A 464 8.13 16.52 -13.13
C ILE A 464 7.36 16.22 -11.84
N PHE A 465 7.96 15.46 -10.93
CA PHE A 465 7.39 14.96 -9.69
C PHE A 465 8.32 15.34 -8.52
N PRO A 466 8.15 16.55 -7.95
CA PRO A 466 9.03 17.07 -6.90
C PRO A 466 9.20 16.14 -5.68
N TYR A 467 8.22 15.28 -5.41
CA TYR A 467 8.30 14.32 -4.31
C TYR A 467 9.46 13.32 -4.45
N VAL A 468 9.98 13.08 -5.66
CA VAL A 468 11.07 12.13 -5.89
C VAL A 468 12.35 12.54 -5.17
N GLU A 469 12.61 13.85 -5.06
CA GLU A 469 13.75 14.37 -4.27
C GLU A 469 13.44 14.44 -2.78
N SER A 470 12.16 14.59 -2.42
CA SER A 470 11.77 14.68 -1.01
C SER A 470 12.01 13.35 -0.27
N SER A 471 12.65 13.42 0.90
CA SER A 471 12.71 12.31 1.84
C SER A 471 11.41 12.27 2.64
N TRP A 472 10.43 11.48 2.22
CA TRP A 472 9.28 11.21 3.08
C TRP A 472 9.77 10.53 4.35
N SER A 473 9.24 10.97 5.50
CA SER A 473 9.72 10.57 6.82
C SER A 473 9.67 9.05 7.07
N THR A 474 8.90 8.32 6.25
CA THR A 474 8.65 6.88 6.36
C THR A 474 9.46 6.02 5.38
N THR A 475 10.10 6.62 4.36
CA THR A 475 10.78 5.89 3.25
C THR A 475 12.00 5.08 3.70
N THR A 476 12.50 5.32 4.91
CA THR A 476 13.65 4.61 5.51
C THR A 476 13.36 3.16 5.90
N ARG A 477 12.10 2.69 5.88
CA ARG A 477 11.74 1.32 6.30
C ARG A 477 11.68 0.26 5.20
N LEU A 478 11.74 0.65 3.93
CA LEU A 478 11.55 -0.26 2.78
C LEU A 478 12.75 -0.21 1.82
N GLU A 479 13.97 -0.11 2.33
CA GLU A 479 15.14 -0.20 1.45
C GLU A 479 15.35 -1.66 1.03
N PHE A 480 15.35 -1.91 -0.28
CA PHE A 480 15.70 -3.22 -0.84
C PHE A 480 17.21 -3.42 -0.68
N SER A 481 17.63 -3.96 0.46
CA SER A 481 19.05 -4.26 0.67
C SER A 481 19.37 -5.62 0.07
N PRO A 482 20.36 -5.73 -0.83
CA PRO A 482 21.06 -6.99 -0.98
C PRO A 482 21.72 -7.31 0.37
N LEU A 483 21.62 -8.56 0.83
CA LEU A 483 22.25 -9.04 2.07
C LEU A 483 23.66 -9.54 1.79
#